data_AF-A0A8T4QUJ7-F1
#
_entry.id   AF-A0A8T4QUJ7-F1
#
_cell.length_a   1.000
_cell.length_b   1.000
_cell.length_c   1.000
_cell.angle_alpha   90.00
_cell.angle_beta   90.00
_cell.angle_gamma   90.00
#
_symmetry.space_group_name_H-M   'P 1'
#
loop_
_entity.id
_entity.type
_entity.pdbx_description
1 polymer ?
#
loop_
_entity_poly.entity_id
_entity_poly.type
_entity_poly.pdbx_seq_one_letter_code
_entity_poly.pdbx_strand_id
1 'polypeptide(L)' 'MEVTTVKLRKSTKSELDKLMQDRQSYDDVIRMLVSKIRDSKLERQLIQGYSSLGKDELQILKEWDYASSET' A
#
# COMPACT_ATOMS: atom_id res chain seq x y z
N MET A 1 -4.55 -1.46 -28.90
CA MET A 1 -4.01 -1.99 -27.63
C MET A 1 -2.51 -2.04 -27.80
N GLU A 2 -1.76 -1.22 -27.06
CA GLU A 2 -0.29 -1.25 -27.13
C GLU A 2 0.23 -2.41 -26.30
N VAL A 3 1.03 -3.28 -26.90
CA VAL A 3 1.61 -4.46 -26.25
C VAL A 3 3.11 -4.26 -26.15
N THR A 4 3.64 -4.40 -24.94
CA THR A 4 5.08 -4.33 -24.67
C THR A 4 5.57 -5.69 -24.19
N THR A 5 6.77 -6.10 -24.64
CA THR A 5 7.38 -7.38 -24.25
C THR A 5 8.27 -7.18 -23.03
N VAL A 6 8.04 -7.96 -21.97
CA VAL A 6 8.88 -7.98 -20.77
C VAL A 6 9.60 -9.32 -20.66
N LYS A 7 10.92 -9.28 -20.47
CA LYS A 7 11.71 -10.48 -20.18
C LYS A 7 11.62 -10.81 -18.69
N LEU A 8 11.21 -12.04 -18.39
CA LEU A 8 11.10 -12.55 -17.02
C LEU A 8 12.01 -13.76 -16.81
N ARG A 9 12.42 -13.99 -15.56
CA ARG A 9 13.09 -15.24 -15.17
C ARG A 9 12.10 -16.39 -15.25
N LYS A 10 12.59 -17.60 -15.57
CA LYS A 10 11.75 -18.81 -15.63
C LYS A 10 11.02 -19.06 -14.30
N SER A 11 11.69 -18.85 -13.17
CA SER A 11 11.07 -18.97 -11.85
C SER A 11 9.90 -18.01 -11.67
N THR A 12 10.04 -16.74 -12.07
CA THR A 12 8.97 -15.75 -12.01
C THR A 12 7.77 -16.13 -12.88
N LYS A 13 8.02 -16.67 -14.09
CA LYS A 13 6.95 -17.20 -14.93
C LYS A 13 6.21 -18.33 -14.23
N SER A 14 6.94 -19.30 -13.66
CA SER A 14 6.32 -20.42 -12.96
C SER A 14 5.48 -20.01 -11.75
N GLU A 15 5.87 -18.94 -11.04
CA GLU A 15 5.03 -18.39 -9.97
C GLU A 15 3.77 -17.70 -10.52
N LEU A 16 3.88 -16.98 -11.65
CA LEU A 16 2.70 -16.41 -12.32
C LEU A 16 1.74 -17.52 -12.80
N ASP A 17 2.27 -18.63 -13.30
CA ASP A 17 1.48 -19.78 -13.75
C ASP A 17 0.66 -20.40 -12.60
N LYS A 18 1.19 -20.40 -11.37
CA LYS A 18 0.47 -20.87 -10.17
C LYS A 18 -0.62 -19.89 -9.71
N LEU A 19 -0.44 -18.61 -9.98
CA LEU A 19 -1.39 -17.55 -9.60
C LEU A 19 -2.53 -17.40 -10.61
N MET A 20 -2.35 -17.88 -11.83
CA MET A 20 -3.42 -17.95 -12.82
C MET A 20 -4.52 -18.91 -12.36
N GLN A 21 -5.75 -18.41 -12.31
CA GLN A 21 -6.94 -19.26 -12.29
C GLN A 21 -7.41 -19.53 -13.72
N ASP A 22 -8.22 -20.58 -13.90
CA ASP A 22 -8.70 -21.00 -15.22
C ASP A 22 -9.24 -19.81 -16.03
N ARG A 23 -8.70 -19.65 -17.25
CA ARG A 23 -9.01 -18.61 -18.25
C ARG A 23 -8.50 -17.18 -17.99
N GLN A 24 -7.61 -16.95 -17.02
CA GLN A 24 -6.94 -15.64 -16.87
C GLN A 24 -5.77 -15.47 -17.84
N SER A 25 -5.51 -14.24 -18.29
CA SER A 25 -4.30 -13.89 -19.02
C SER A 25 -3.19 -13.39 -18.09
N TYR A 26 -1.94 -13.37 -18.56
CA TYR A 26 -0.85 -12.80 -17.75
C TYR A 26 -1.08 -11.32 -17.47
N ASP A 27 -1.71 -10.58 -18.37
CA ASP A 27 -2.02 -9.16 -18.17
C ASP A 27 -3.00 -8.99 -17.00
N ASP A 28 -4.00 -9.86 -16.88
CA ASP A 28 -4.97 -9.83 -15.78
C ASP A 28 -4.29 -10.08 -14.43
N VAL A 29 -3.43 -11.11 -14.36
CA VAL A 29 -2.70 -11.45 -13.14
C VAL A 29 -1.72 -10.33 -12.76
N ILE A 30 -1.01 -9.76 -13.74
CA ILE A 30 -0.08 -8.65 -13.50
C ILE A 30 -0.83 -7.41 -13.00
N ARG A 31 -1.97 -7.03 -13.61
CA ARG A 31 -2.80 -5.92 -13.15
C ARG A 31 -3.33 -6.13 -11.74
N MET A 32 -3.79 -7.33 -11.42
CA MET A 32 -4.21 -7.68 -10.06
C MET A 32 -3.07 -7.50 -9.06
N LEU A 33 -1.87 -8.00 -9.37
CA LEU A 33 -0.70 -7.86 -8.50
C LEU A 33 -0.29 -6.40 -8.30
N VAL A 34 -0.30 -5.61 -9.37
CA VAL A 34 -0.01 -4.16 -9.31
C VAL A 34 -1.05 -3.43 -8.44
N SER A 35 -2.34 -3.76 -8.57
CA SER A 35 -3.37 -3.17 -7.70
C SER A 35 -3.15 -3.53 -6.23
N LYS A 36 -2.91 -4.81 -5.92
CA LYS A 36 -2.66 -5.25 -4.53
C LYS A 36 -1.48 -4.51 -3.89
N ILE A 37 -0.40 -4.31 -4.63
CA ILE A 37 0.77 -3.55 -4.14
C ILE A 37 0.41 -2.07 -3.91
N ARG A 38 -0.34 -1.47 -4.85
CA ARG A 38 -0.79 -0.07 -4.70
C ARG A 38 -1.67 0.09 -3.47
N ASP A 39 -2.61 -0.82 -3.26
CA ASP A 39 -3.57 -0.76 -2.17
C ASP A 39 -2.89 -0.99 -0.81
N SER A 40 -1.93 -1.92 -0.74
CA SER A 40 -1.09 -2.13 0.46
C SER A 40 -0.21 -0.91 0.78
N LYS A 41 0.35 -0.25 -0.24
CA LYS A 41 1.11 0.99 -0.05
C LYS A 41 0.21 2.11 0.47
N LEU A 42 -1.01 2.22 -0.05
CA LEU A 42 -2.01 3.19 0.39
C LEU A 42 -2.41 2.96 1.84
N GLU A 43 -2.68 1.72 2.24
CA GLU A 43 -2.99 1.34 3.62
C GLU A 43 -1.86 1.75 4.57
N ARG A 44 -0.61 1.46 4.21
CA ARG A 44 0.56 1.86 5.00
C ARG A 44 0.67 3.39 5.15
N GLN A 45 0.40 4.13 4.08
CA GLN A 45 0.41 5.60 4.10
C GLN A 45 -0.70 6.17 4.97
N LEU A 46 -1.91 5.59 4.92
CA LEU A 46 -3.03 5.99 5.77
C LEU A 46 -2.72 5.74 7.25
N ILE A 47 -2.22 4.55 7.60
CA ILE A 47 -1.81 4.23 8.98
C ILE A 47 -0.77 5.23 9.49
N GLN A 48 0.24 5.56 8.66
CA GLN A 48 1.25 6.55 9.03
C GLN A 48 0.66 7.95 9.20
N GLY A 49 -0.22 8.40 8.30
CA GLY A 49 -0.86 9.71 8.38
C GLY A 49 -1.77 9.85 9.60
N TYR A 50 -2.59 8.85 9.91
CA TYR A 50 -3.41 8.86 11.12
C TYR A 50 -2.55 8.80 12.39
N SER A 51 -1.46 8.02 12.37
CA SER A 51 -0.54 7.96 13.51
C SER A 51 0.19 9.29 13.75
N SER A 52 0.55 10.03 12.69
CA SER A 52 1.15 11.37 12.86
C SER A 52 0.13 12.39 13.36
N LEU A 53 -1.07 12.42 12.78
CA LEU A 53 -2.12 13.33 13.23
C LEU A 53 -2.46 13.12 14.71
N GLY A 54 -2.59 11.88 15.16
CA GLY A 54 -2.84 11.58 16.57
C GLY A 54 -1.70 12.00 17.49
N LYS A 55 -0.45 12.01 17.02
CA LYS A 55 0.68 12.53 17.81
C LYS A 55 0.63 14.04 17.93
N ASP A 56 0.31 14.73 16.84
CA ASP A 56 0.20 16.19 16.82
C ASP A 56 -0.97 16.67 17.70
N GLU A 57 -2.12 16.00 17.62
CA GLU A 57 -3.28 16.26 18.49
C GLU A 57 -2.96 16.02 19.97
N LEU A 58 -2.25 14.92 20.29
CA LEU A 58 -1.81 14.65 21.68
C LEU A 58 -0.79 15.67 22.19
N GLN A 59 0.08 16.19 21.31
CA GLN A 59 1.03 17.22 21.69
C GLN A 59 0.31 18.54 21.99
N ILE A 60 -0.62 18.94 21.12
CA ILE A 60 -1.45 20.13 21.34
C ILE A 60 -2.20 20.00 22.67
N LEU A 61 -2.84 18.85 22.93
CA LEU A 61 -3.58 18.62 24.18
C LEU A 61 -2.69 18.80 25.42
N LYS A 62 -1.46 18.28 25.39
CA LYS A 62 -0.48 18.45 26.48
C LYS A 62 -0.05 19.90 26.67
N GLU A 63 0.11 20.66 25.59
CA GLU A 63 0.44 22.09 25.66
C GLU A 63 -0.71 22.89 26.30
N TRP A 64 -1.96 22.54 26.00
CA TRP A 64 -3.15 23.13 26.65
C TRP A 64 -3.26 22.75 28.13
N ASP A 65 -3.05 21.48 28.49
CA ASP A 65 -3.06 21.02 29.88
C ASP A 65 -1.99 21.74 30.71
N TYR A 66 -0.79 21.91 30.16
CA TYR A 66 0.29 22.65 30.79
C TYR A 66 -0.11 24.13 31.02
N ALA A 67 -0.59 24.81 29.97
CA ALA A 67 -1.02 26.21 30.06
C ALA A 67 -2.19 26.43 31.05
N SER A 68 -3.11 25.46 31.17
CA SER A 68 -4.21 25.52 32.13
C SER A 68 -3.80 25.21 33.56
N SER A 69 -2.63 24.60 33.79
CA SER A 69 -2.12 24.26 35.11
C SER A 69 -1.18 25.31 35.72
N GLU A 70 -0.73 26.29 34.93
CA GLU A 70 0.10 27.43 35.36
C GLU A 70 -0.71 28.69 35.76
N THR A 71 -2.05 28.62 35.74
CA THR A 71 -2.98 29.67 36.24
C THR A 71 -3.78 29.20 37.43
#